data_AF-A0A350XHU6-F1
#
_entry.id   AF-A0A350XHU6-F1
#
_cell.length_a   1.000
_cell.length_b   1.000
_cell.length_c   1.000
_cell.angle_alpha   90.00
_cell.angle_beta   90.00
_cell.angle_gamma   90.00
#
_symmetry.space_group_name_H-M   'P 1'
#
loop_
_entity.id
_entity.type
_entity.pdbx_description
1 polymer ?
#
loop_
_entity_poly.entity_id
_entity_poly.type
_entity_poly.pdbx_seq_one_letter_code
_entity_poly.pdbx_strand_id
1 'polypeptide(L)' 'MTTETVRNLASLEFIPYIDETGQLPAQLQGKVGVYAICDRHQVLQFIGYSRDVYLSLKQHLV' A
#
# COMPACT_ATOMS: atom_id res chain seq x y z
N MET A 1 11.92 12.86 -23.63
CA MET A 1 12.23 12.53 -22.22
C MET A 1 11.07 13.03 -21.39
N THR A 2 10.22 12.14 -20.91
CA THR A 2 9.14 12.49 -19.96
C THR A 2 9.79 12.73 -18.61
N THR A 3 9.70 13.94 -18.07
CA THR A 3 10.05 14.22 -16.68
C THR A 3 9.11 13.42 -15.78
N GLU A 4 9.58 12.28 -15.27
CA GLU A 4 8.87 11.53 -14.24
C GLU A 4 8.85 12.35 -12.96
N THR A 5 7.68 12.87 -12.60
CA THR A 5 7.49 13.56 -11.32
C THR A 5 7.52 12.51 -10.21
N VAL A 6 8.64 12.39 -9.50
CA VAL A 6 8.76 11.54 -8.32
C VAL A 6 7.80 12.06 -7.25
N ARG A 7 6.77 11.27 -6.91
CA ARG A 7 5.86 11.61 -5.82
C ARG A 7 6.52 11.30 -4.48
N ASN A 8 6.45 12.27 -3.56
CA ASN A 8 6.89 12.04 -2.19
C ASN A 8 5.91 11.07 -1.50
N LEU A 9 6.44 10.09 -0.77
CA LEU A 9 5.63 9.16 0.00
C LEU A 9 4.66 9.88 0.96
N ALA A 10 5.10 10.99 1.58
CA ALA A 10 4.30 11.81 2.47
C ALA A 10 3.10 12.50 1.80
N SER A 11 3.03 12.51 0.46
CA SER A 11 1.87 13.02 -0.28
C SER A 11 0.82 11.96 -0.59
N LEU A 12 1.09 10.69 -0.27
CA LEU A 12 0.14 9.60 -0.49
C LEU A 12 -0.88 9.52 0.64
N GLU A 13 -2.08 9.06 0.31
CA GLU A 13 -3.13 8.82 1.27
C GLU A 13 -2.79 7.61 2.16
N PHE A 14 -2.96 7.79 3.47
CA PHE A 14 -2.89 6.69 4.43
C PHE A 14 -4.26 6.01 4.51
N ILE A 15 -4.28 4.73 4.18
CA ILE A 15 -5.47 3.88 4.30
C ILE A 15 -5.17 2.73 5.28
N PRO A 16 -6.09 2.41 6.21
CA PRO A 16 -6.02 1.17 6.96
C PRO A 16 -6.08 -0.01 5.99
N TYR A 17 -5.09 -0.91 6.04
CA TYR A 17 -5.11 -2.09 5.18
C TYR A 17 -5.88 -3.26 5.82
N ILE A 18 -6.27 -3.20 7.10
CA ILE A 18 -7.22 -4.14 7.73
C ILE A 18 -8.32 -3.32 8.41
N ASP A 19 -9.57 -3.67 8.16
CA ASP A 19 -10.73 -3.07 8.84
C ASP A 19 -11.09 -3.81 10.15
N GLU A 20 -12.11 -3.31 10.85
CA GLU A 20 -12.59 -3.86 12.12
C GLU A 20 -13.06 -5.32 12.03
N THR A 21 -13.37 -5.80 10.83
CA THR A 21 -13.80 -7.18 10.55
C THR A 21 -12.67 -8.07 10.05
N GLY A 22 -11.43 -7.56 10.02
CA GLY A 22 -10.27 -8.31 9.54
C GLY A 22 -10.14 -8.35 8.01
N GLN A 23 -10.88 -7.52 7.28
CA GLN A 23 -10.88 -7.53 5.81
C GLN A 23 -9.93 -6.48 5.23
N LEU A 24 -9.30 -6.84 4.12
CA LEU A 24 -8.52 -5.91 3.30
C LEU A 24 -9.47 -5.04 2.44
N PRO A 25 -9.12 -3.78 2.12
CA PRO A 25 -9.91 -2.92 1.26
C PRO A 25 -10.05 -3.48 -0.16
N ALA A 26 -11.27 -3.85 -0.57
CA ALA A 26 -11.54 -4.42 -1.90
C ALA A 26 -11.11 -3.49 -3.06
N GLN A 27 -11.07 -2.18 -2.83
CA GLN A 27 -10.59 -1.18 -3.79
C GLN A 27 -9.13 -1.36 -4.22
N LEU A 28 -8.33 -2.14 -3.48
CA LEU A 28 -6.95 -2.46 -3.81
C LEU A 28 -6.82 -3.65 -4.77
N GLN A 29 -7.90 -4.40 -5.01
CA GLN A 29 -7.87 -5.59 -5.85
C GLN A 29 -7.49 -5.23 -7.28
N GLY A 30 -6.46 -5.89 -7.80
CA GLY A 30 -5.93 -5.64 -9.15
C GLY A 30 -5.24 -4.27 -9.32
N LYS A 31 -5.03 -3.50 -8.25
CA LYS A 31 -4.24 -2.25 -8.34
C LYS A 31 -2.78 -2.60 -8.61
N VAL A 32 -2.24 -2.03 -9.68
CA VAL A 32 -0.81 -2.08 -10.01
C VAL A 32 -0.13 -0.83 -9.46
N GLY A 33 0.99 -0.99 -8.76
CA GLY A 33 1.76 0.17 -8.30
C GLY A 33 2.75 -0.12 -7.18
N VAL A 34 3.32 0.96 -6.66
CA VAL A 34 4.18 0.99 -5.48
C VAL A 34 3.32 1.37 -4.27
N TYR A 35 3.59 0.76 -3.13
CA TYR A 35 2.89 1.02 -1.87
C TYR A 35 3.86 0.94 -0.68
N ALA A 36 3.44 1.49 0.45
CA ALA A 36 4.16 1.42 1.70
C ALA A 36 3.28 0.83 2.81
N ILE A 37 3.87 0.05 3.71
CA ILE A 37 3.24 -0.41 4.95
C ILE A 37 3.89 0.37 6.09
N CYS A 38 3.06 0.99 6.91
CA CYS A 38 3.49 1.70 8.12
C CYS A 38 2.91 1.01 9.35
N ASP A 39 3.56 1.17 10.49
CA ASP A 39 3.01 0.74 11.78
C ASP A 39 1.91 1.70 12.28
N ARG A 40 1.37 1.43 13.48
CA ARG A 40 0.33 2.25 14.12
C ARG A 40 0.76 3.69 14.42
N HIS A 41 2.05 3.97 14.45
CA HIS A 41 2.63 5.30 14.66
C HIS A 41 3.02 5.96 13.33
N GLN A 42 2.57 5.41 12.20
CA GLN A 42 2.88 5.85 10.85
C GLN A 42 4.39 5.81 10.52
N VAL A 43 5.15 4.97 11.22
CA VAL A 43 6.55 4.72 10.89
C VAL A 43 6.60 3.71 9.75
N LEU A 44 7.28 4.07 8.67
CA LEU A 44 7.48 3.20 7.50
C LEU A 44 8.18 1.90 7.91
N GLN A 45 7.58 0.76 7.57
CA GLN A 45 8.12 -0.57 7.83
C GLN A 45 8.54 -1.30 6.56
N PHE A 46 7.83 -1.04 5.45
CA PHE A 46 8.05 -1.77 4.20
C PHE A 46 7.64 -0.93 2.98
N ILE A 47 8.35 -1.10 1.86
CA ILE A 47 7.99 -0.58 0.54
C ILE A 47 7.91 -1.76 -0.42
N GLY A 48 6.78 -1.88 -1.12
CA GLY A 48 6.55 -2.94 -2.11
C GLY A 48 6.09 -2.36 -3.44
N TYR A 49 6.28 -3.15 -4.50
CA TYR A 49 5.66 -2.91 -5.80
C TYR A 49 4.97 -4.21 -6.24
N SER A 50 3.78 -4.09 -6.81
CA SER A 50 2.99 -5.26 -7.21
C SER A 50 2.13 -4.97 -8.42
N ARG A 51 1.76 -6.04 -9.14
CA ARG A 51 0.69 -6.02 -10.16
C ARG A 51 -0.71 -6.20 -9.54
N ASP A 52 -0.77 -6.60 -8.29
CA ASP A 52 -1.98 -6.66 -7.49
C ASP A 52 -1.61 -6.35 -6.03
N VAL A 53 -1.84 -5.11 -5.62
CA VAL A 53 -1.54 -4.64 -4.26
C VAL A 53 -2.34 -5.44 -3.22
N TYR A 54 -3.60 -5.76 -3.49
CA TYR A 54 -4.43 -6.54 -2.56
C TYR A 54 -3.87 -7.95 -2.34
N LEU A 55 -3.50 -8.66 -3.41
CA LEU A 55 -2.88 -9.98 -3.30
C LEU A 55 -1.53 -9.91 -2.56
N SER A 56 -0.74 -8.88 -2.86
CA SER A 56 0.55 -8.68 -2.20
C SER A 56 0.39 -8.41 -0.70
N LEU A 57 -0.57 -7.57 -0.31
CA LEU A 57 -0.87 -7.30 1.10
C LEU A 57 -1.26 -8.57 1.84
N LYS A 58 -2.11 -9.44 1.27
CA LYS A 58 -2.47 -10.74 1.89
C LYS A 58 -1.25 -11.57 2.27
N GLN A 59 -0.20 -11.55 1.45
CA GLN A 59 1.02 -12.34 1.68
C GLN A 59 1.88 -11.82 2.83
N HIS A 60 1.64 -10.59 3.31
CA HIS A 60 2.37 -9.98 4.43
C HIS A 60 1.64 -10.13 5.78
N LEU A 61 0.44 -10.70 5.80
CA LEU A 61 -0.39 -10.86 7.01
C LEU A 61 -0.22 -12.23 7.70
N VAL A 62 0.93 -12.89 7.50
CA VAL A 62 1.23 -14.21 8.07
C VAL A 62 1.64 -14.12 9.53
#